data_AF-A0A7V3G7C8-F1
#
_entry.id   AF-A0A7V3G7C8-F1
#
_cell.length_a   1.000
_cell.length_b   1.000
_cell.length_c   1.000
_cell.angle_alpha   90.00
_cell.angle_beta   90.00
_cell.angle_gamma   90.00
#
_symmetry.space_group_name_H-M   'P 1'
#
loop_
_entity.id
_entity.type
_entity.pdbx_description
1 polymer ?
#
loop_
_entity_poly.entity_id
_entity_poly.type
_entity_poly.pdbx_seq_one_letter_code
_entity_poly.pdbx_strand_id
1 'polypeptide(L)'
;MVLNSITNFNDFMTKKLLWAPLFLLLGVFAAAQAATVPVAGKIIALDAGHGGGDTGAINIKTGVREADVNWDVVQALKTKLEALGAHVVVADRLSTRKARVDGAATKCAALDLNNDNAADGRKCDILVSVHHNGSSDPTHGIHSPASRYLLQREFEGIQGSVGLVYRESGNTRGE
;
A
#
# COMPACT_ATOMS: atom_id res chain seq x y z
N MET A 1 -3.80 -70.59 55.20
CA MET A 1 -4.58 -70.60 53.94
C MET A 1 -4.12 -69.39 53.13
N VAL A 2 -3.68 -69.68 51.90
CA VAL A 2 -2.82 -68.96 50.94
C VAL A 2 -3.07 -67.44 50.74
N LEU A 3 -1.98 -66.66 50.67
CA LEU A 3 -1.89 -65.34 50.02
C LEU A 3 -1.88 -65.48 48.49
N ASN A 4 -2.61 -64.64 47.75
CA ASN A 4 -2.32 -64.18 46.37
C ASN A 4 -3.36 -63.10 46.00
N SER A 5 -3.05 -61.81 45.91
CA SER A 5 -2.21 -61.07 44.95
C SER A 5 -2.87 -60.85 43.57
N ILE A 6 -2.66 -59.62 43.06
CA ILE A 6 -2.82 -59.14 41.68
C ILE A 6 -4.20 -58.56 41.31
N THR A 7 -4.29 -57.27 41.63
CA THR A 7 -4.76 -56.17 40.77
C THR A 7 -4.71 -56.51 39.27
N ASN A 8 -5.87 -56.69 38.64
CA ASN A 8 -5.95 -56.80 37.19
C ASN A 8 -5.82 -55.41 36.54
N PHE A 9 -4.67 -55.19 35.89
CA PHE A 9 -4.37 -54.05 35.02
C PHE A 9 -5.41 -53.83 33.91
N ASN A 10 -6.22 -54.85 33.62
CA ASN A 10 -7.20 -54.88 32.53
C ASN A 10 -8.53 -54.17 32.85
N ASP A 11 -8.86 -53.93 34.13
CA ASP A 11 -10.14 -53.26 34.48
C ASP A 11 -10.08 -51.73 34.26
N PHE A 12 -8.87 -51.19 34.08
CA PHE A 12 -8.63 -49.80 33.67
C PHE A 12 -8.78 -49.58 32.16
N MET A 13 -8.76 -50.64 31.35
CA MET A 13 -8.77 -50.57 29.88
C MET A 13 -10.18 -50.69 29.27
N THR A 14 -11.16 -51.18 30.02
CA THR A 14 -12.54 -51.38 29.51
C THR A 14 -13.45 -50.15 29.66
N LYS A 15 -13.04 -49.10 30.40
CA LYS A 15 -13.80 -47.83 30.52
C LYS A 15 -13.24 -46.66 29.70
N LYS A 16 -12.28 -46.92 28.82
CA LYS A 16 -11.60 -45.89 28.01
C LYS A 16 -12.04 -45.81 26.55
N LEU A 17 -13.20 -46.36 26.21
CA LEU A 17 -13.75 -46.36 24.85
C LEU A 17 -14.92 -45.40 24.64
N LEU A 18 -15.02 -44.31 25.41
CA LEU A 18 -16.01 -43.25 25.14
C LEU A 18 -15.41 -41.87 24.87
N TRP A 19 -14.09 -41.68 24.95
CA TRP A 19 -13.45 -40.37 24.72
C TRP A 19 -12.58 -40.30 23.45
N ALA A 20 -12.61 -41.33 22.60
CA ALA A 20 -11.88 -41.33 21.33
C ALA A 20 -12.53 -40.53 20.16
N PRO A 21 -13.85 -40.20 20.12
CA PRO A 21 -14.36 -39.33 19.06
C PRO A 21 -14.29 -37.84 19.42
N LEU A 22 -14.07 -37.47 20.70
CA LEU A 22 -14.06 -36.06 21.10
C LEU A 22 -12.74 -35.35 20.76
N PHE A 23 -11.62 -36.08 20.68
CA PHE A 23 -10.34 -35.50 20.28
C PHE A 23 -10.15 -35.40 18.76
N LEU A 24 -10.98 -36.06 17.94
CA LEU A 24 -10.94 -35.90 16.48
C LEU A 24 -11.82 -34.73 15.99
N LEU A 25 -12.71 -34.21 16.83
CA LEU A 25 -13.59 -33.06 16.53
C LEU A 25 -13.01 -31.70 16.94
N LEU A 26 -11.87 -31.67 17.65
CA LEU A 26 -11.15 -30.45 18.06
C LEU A 26 -9.95 -30.11 17.16
N GLY A 27 -9.58 -30.97 16.21
CA GLY A 27 -8.44 -30.78 15.32
C GLY A 27 -8.70 -29.88 14.10
N VAL A 28 -9.94 -29.42 13.91
CA VAL A 28 -10.31 -28.47 12.84
C VAL A 28 -10.44 -27.06 13.44
N PHE A 29 -9.44 -26.61 14.19
CA PHE A 29 -9.18 -25.18 14.25
C PHE A 29 -8.63 -24.81 12.88
N ALA A 30 -9.54 -24.48 11.96
CA ALA A 30 -9.20 -23.80 10.74
C ALA A 30 -8.39 -22.56 11.15
N ALA A 31 -7.08 -22.63 11.01
CA ALA A 31 -6.24 -21.45 11.00
C ALA A 31 -6.65 -20.68 9.75
N ALA A 32 -7.68 -19.85 9.86
CA ALA A 32 -7.90 -18.76 8.95
C ALA A 32 -6.63 -17.91 9.04
N GLN A 33 -5.66 -18.19 8.18
CA GLN A 33 -4.52 -17.31 8.00
C GLN A 33 -5.13 -15.99 7.54
N ALA A 34 -5.26 -15.03 8.45
CA ALA A 34 -5.66 -13.69 8.10
C ALA A 34 -4.69 -13.22 7.01
N ALA A 35 -5.21 -12.99 5.80
CA ALA A 35 -4.39 -12.49 4.72
C ALA A 35 -3.80 -11.16 5.21
N THR A 36 -2.47 -11.10 5.34
CA THR A 36 -1.79 -9.86 5.67
C THR A 36 -2.01 -8.91 4.51
N VAL A 37 -2.85 -7.90 4.71
CA VAL A 37 -2.98 -6.82 3.74
C VAL A 37 -1.71 -5.99 3.85
N PRO A 38 -0.81 -5.98 2.83
CA PRO A 38 0.56 -5.48 3.01
C PRO A 38 0.67 -4.00 3.42
N VAL A 39 -0.41 -3.24 3.26
CA VAL A 39 -0.47 -1.78 3.51
C VAL A 39 -1.29 -1.39 4.74
N ALA A 40 -1.92 -2.34 5.44
CA ALA A 40 -2.73 -2.03 6.60
C ALA A 40 -1.90 -1.35 7.71
N GLY A 41 -2.42 -0.25 8.27
CA GLY A 41 -1.76 0.56 9.30
C GLY A 41 -0.57 1.40 8.83
N LYS A 42 -0.22 1.37 7.54
CA LYS A 42 0.84 2.21 6.96
C LYS A 42 0.34 3.62 6.68
N ILE A 43 1.20 4.62 6.86
CA ILE A 43 0.98 6.01 6.47
C ILE A 43 1.55 6.21 5.06
N ILE A 44 0.68 6.35 4.06
CA ILE A 44 1.06 6.50 2.66
C ILE A 44 0.73 7.92 2.21
N ALA A 45 1.76 8.69 1.85
CA ALA A 45 1.58 9.97 1.20
C ALA A 45 1.41 9.78 -0.31
N LEU A 46 0.42 10.46 -0.90
CA LEU A 46 0.19 10.50 -2.34
C LEU A 46 0.40 11.92 -2.85
N ASP A 47 1.25 12.05 -3.86
CA ASP A 47 1.53 13.30 -4.56
C ASP A 47 0.97 13.22 -5.99
N ALA A 48 0.01 14.09 -6.31
CA ALA A 48 -0.41 14.29 -7.69
C ALA A 48 0.58 15.27 -8.33
N GLY A 49 1.41 14.78 -9.25
CA GLY A 49 2.38 15.60 -9.96
C GLY A 49 1.75 16.86 -10.55
N HIS A 50 2.49 17.97 -10.51
CA HIS A 50 2.06 19.32 -10.90
C HIS A 50 0.96 19.90 -9.98
N GLY A 51 0.10 20.80 -10.46
CA GLY A 51 -0.92 21.50 -9.67
C GLY A 51 -0.54 22.93 -9.31
N GLY A 52 -1.40 23.65 -8.59
CA GLY A 52 -1.12 25.01 -8.13
C GLY A 52 -0.77 26.01 -9.24
N GLY A 53 -1.30 25.82 -10.45
CA GLY A 53 -0.99 26.61 -11.66
C GLY A 53 0.00 25.94 -12.61
N ASP A 54 0.79 24.98 -12.15
CA ASP A 54 1.57 24.10 -13.01
C ASP A 54 0.65 23.04 -13.62
N THR A 55 0.52 23.02 -14.94
CA THR A 55 -0.39 22.11 -15.66
C THR A 55 0.24 20.77 -15.98
N GLY A 56 1.57 20.67 -15.92
CA GLY A 56 2.32 19.60 -16.58
C GLY A 56 2.07 19.59 -18.09
N ALA A 57 2.21 18.42 -18.70
CA ALA A 57 1.91 18.24 -20.12
C ALA A 57 0.43 18.55 -20.43
N ILE A 58 0.16 19.08 -21.63
CA ILE A 58 -1.20 19.31 -22.12
C ILE A 58 -1.38 18.52 -23.41
N ASN A 59 -2.45 17.74 -23.48
CA ASN A 59 -2.83 17.07 -24.72
C ASN A 59 -3.30 18.12 -25.74
N ILE A 60 -2.58 18.27 -26.84
CA ILE A 60 -2.87 19.28 -27.87
C ILE A 60 -4.22 19.10 -28.59
N LYS A 61 -4.77 17.88 -28.58
CA LYS A 61 -6.04 17.57 -29.26
C LYS A 61 -7.24 17.78 -28.35
N THR A 62 -7.12 17.42 -27.07
CA THR A 62 -8.24 17.42 -26.12
C THR A 62 -8.18 18.54 -25.09
N GLY A 63 -7.02 19.21 -24.95
CA GLY A 63 -6.77 20.21 -23.91
C GLY A 63 -6.64 19.64 -22.49
N VAL A 64 -6.67 18.31 -22.34
CA VAL A 64 -6.54 17.66 -21.02
C VAL A 64 -5.15 17.92 -20.45
N ARG A 65 -5.11 18.36 -19.20
CA ARG A 65 -3.89 18.69 -18.45
C ARG A 65 -3.43 17.48 -17.64
N GLU A 66 -2.13 17.21 -17.65
CA GLU A 66 -1.51 16.15 -16.87
C GLU A 66 -1.85 16.27 -15.38
N ALA A 67 -1.80 17.50 -14.83
CA ALA A 67 -2.10 17.77 -13.43
C ALA A 67 -3.51 17.29 -13.00
N ASP A 68 -4.48 17.31 -13.91
CA ASP A 68 -5.84 16.86 -13.61
C ASP A 68 -5.95 15.33 -13.66
N VAL A 69 -5.30 14.70 -14.64
CA VAL A 69 -5.23 13.23 -14.72
C VAL A 69 -4.48 12.65 -13.51
N ASN A 70 -3.37 13.28 -13.11
CA ASN A 70 -2.60 12.89 -11.92
C ASN A 70 -3.48 12.94 -10.68
N TRP A 71 -4.27 14.01 -10.53
CA TRP A 71 -5.19 14.17 -9.41
C TRP A 71 -6.25 13.08 -9.38
N ASP A 72 -6.91 12.80 -10.50
CA ASP A 72 -7.96 11.77 -10.57
C ASP A 72 -7.42 10.38 -10.22
N VAL A 73 -6.21 10.05 -10.70
CA VAL A 73 -5.54 8.78 -10.35
C VAL A 73 -5.18 8.73 -8.86
N VAL A 74 -4.66 9.81 -8.28
CA VAL A 74 -4.35 9.88 -6.85
C VAL A 74 -5.60 9.68 -5.99
N GLN A 75 -6.73 10.28 -6.36
CA GLN A 75 -7.98 10.11 -5.64
C GLN A 75 -8.51 8.67 -5.72
N ALA A 76 -8.41 8.03 -6.89
CA ALA A 76 -8.76 6.63 -7.05
C ALA A 76 -7.82 5.70 -6.24
N LEU A 77 -6.53 6.01 -6.21
CA LEU A 77 -5.54 5.27 -5.42
C LEU A 77 -5.78 5.42 -3.92
N LYS A 78 -6.08 6.64 -3.45
CA LYS A 78 -6.46 6.92 -2.06
C LYS A 78 -7.58 5.99 -1.61
N THR A 79 -8.70 5.97 -2.34
CA THR A 79 -9.85 5.13 -1.99
C THR A 79 -9.47 3.65 -1.88
N LYS A 80 -8.64 3.14 -2.80
CA LYS A 80 -8.19 1.75 -2.77
C LYS A 80 -7.28 1.44 -1.59
N LEU A 81 -6.33 2.33 -1.27
CA LEU A 81 -5.39 2.14 -0.16
C LEU A 81 -6.10 2.24 1.20
N GLU A 82 -7.02 3.17 1.36
CA GLU A 82 -7.84 3.30 2.58
C GLU A 82 -8.73 2.08 2.79
N ALA A 83 -9.34 1.55 1.71
CA ALA A 83 -10.12 0.31 1.78
C ALA A 83 -9.26 -0.92 2.19
N LEU A 84 -7.95 -0.85 1.99
CA LEU A 84 -6.97 -1.84 2.43
C LEU A 84 -6.39 -1.53 3.83
N GLY A 85 -6.92 -0.53 4.52
CA GLY A 85 -6.55 -0.18 5.89
C GLY A 85 -5.32 0.71 6.03
N ALA A 86 -4.84 1.33 4.95
CA ALA A 86 -3.78 2.33 5.03
C ALA A 86 -4.33 3.69 5.49
N HIS A 87 -3.51 4.47 6.19
CA HIS A 87 -3.73 5.88 6.45
C HIS A 87 -3.16 6.69 5.29
N VAL A 88 -4.02 7.34 4.51
CA VAL A 88 -3.58 8.07 3.31
C VAL A 88 -3.54 9.56 3.55
N VAL A 89 -2.41 10.17 3.24
CA VAL A 89 -2.21 11.63 3.21
C VAL A 89 -2.09 12.08 1.76
N VAL A 90 -2.92 13.00 1.31
CA VAL A 90 -2.78 13.58 -0.03
C VAL A 90 -2.05 14.92 0.06
N ALA A 91 -0.98 15.06 -0.73
CA ALA A 91 -0.23 16.30 -0.87
C ALA A 91 -1.12 17.40 -1.45
N ASP A 92 -0.90 18.65 -1.02
CA ASP A 92 -1.60 19.78 -1.62
C ASP A 92 -1.19 19.99 -3.07
N ARG A 93 -2.10 20.52 -3.89
CA ARG A 93 -1.84 20.83 -5.29
C ARG A 93 -1.04 22.14 -5.39
N LEU A 94 0.28 22.04 -5.25
CA LEU A 94 1.22 23.17 -5.35
C LEU A 94 2.10 23.06 -6.59
N SER A 95 2.55 24.21 -7.12
CA SER A 95 3.29 24.30 -8.38
C SER A 95 4.68 23.66 -8.36
N THR A 96 5.27 23.44 -7.19
CA THR A 96 6.60 22.83 -7.08
C THR A 96 6.54 21.49 -6.37
N ARG A 97 7.27 20.50 -6.90
CA ARG A 97 7.40 19.18 -6.25
C ARG A 97 7.89 19.30 -4.81
N LYS A 98 8.88 20.15 -4.55
CA LYS A 98 9.43 20.34 -3.20
C LYS A 98 8.34 20.78 -2.21
N ALA A 99 7.54 21.78 -2.57
CA ALA A 99 6.47 22.24 -1.68
C ALA A 99 5.42 21.15 -1.42
N ARG A 100 5.08 20.35 -2.44
CA ARG A 100 4.14 19.22 -2.29
C ARG A 100 4.68 18.14 -1.36
N VAL A 101 5.95 17.76 -1.53
CA VAL A 101 6.63 16.75 -0.68
C VAL A 101 6.76 17.25 0.76
N ASP A 102 7.22 18.49 0.97
CA ASP A 102 7.36 19.08 2.31
C ASP A 102 5.99 19.20 3.02
N GLY A 103 4.94 19.60 2.28
CA GLY A 103 3.57 19.67 2.78
C GLY A 103 3.04 18.29 3.16
N ALA A 104 3.28 17.26 2.35
CA ALA A 104 2.89 15.88 2.67
C ALA A 104 3.60 15.36 3.94
N ALA A 105 4.90 15.63 4.08
CA ALA A 105 5.64 15.26 5.29
C ALA A 105 5.09 15.96 6.54
N THR A 106 4.74 17.25 6.42
CA THR A 106 4.10 18.02 7.50
C THR A 106 2.75 17.43 7.88
N LYS A 107 1.92 17.06 6.90
CA LYS A 107 0.62 16.42 7.14
C LYS A 107 0.74 15.04 7.80
N CYS A 108 1.73 14.22 7.42
CA CYS A 108 1.98 12.95 8.10
C CYS A 108 2.38 13.16 9.57
N ALA A 109 3.21 14.16 9.86
CA ALA A 109 3.62 14.48 11.23
C ALA A 109 2.45 14.99 12.08
N ALA A 110 1.46 15.63 11.46
CA ALA A 110 0.28 16.17 12.11
C ALA A 110 -0.85 15.14 12.35
N LEU A 111 -0.70 13.89 11.89
CA LEU A 111 -1.70 12.85 12.15
C LEU A 111 -1.81 12.57 13.65
N ASP A 112 -3.03 12.42 14.13
CA ASP A 112 -3.39 11.91 15.45
C ASP A 112 -4.09 10.57 15.25
N LEU A 113 -3.31 9.49 15.17
CA LEU A 113 -3.86 8.14 14.98
C LEU A 113 -4.34 7.51 16.30
N ASN A 114 -3.93 8.10 17.43
CA ASN A 114 -4.27 7.62 18.78
C ASN A 114 -5.56 8.27 19.32
N ASN A 115 -6.06 9.33 18.67
CA ASN A 115 -7.22 10.14 19.05
C ASN A 115 -7.09 10.80 20.42
N ASP A 116 -5.90 11.30 20.76
CA ASP A 116 -5.62 11.98 22.04
C ASP A 116 -5.59 13.52 21.92
N ASN A 117 -5.95 14.06 20.75
CA ASN A 117 -5.87 15.48 20.37
C ASN A 117 -4.44 16.02 20.32
N ALA A 118 -3.43 15.17 20.14
CA ALA A 118 -2.05 15.57 19.90
C ALA A 118 -1.53 14.97 18.58
N ALA A 119 -0.62 15.70 17.94
CA ALA A 119 0.06 15.19 16.74
C ALA A 119 1.06 14.09 17.13
N ASP A 120 1.00 12.94 16.46
CA ASP A 120 1.89 11.81 16.72
C ASP A 120 3.34 12.06 16.28
N GLY A 121 3.59 13.09 15.46
CA GLY A 121 4.93 13.42 14.94
C GLY A 121 5.50 12.35 13.99
N ARG A 122 4.63 11.51 13.41
CA ARG A 122 5.05 10.36 12.59
C ARG A 122 5.49 10.77 11.18
N LYS A 123 6.46 10.04 10.63
CA LYS A 123 6.80 10.13 9.21
C LYS A 123 5.80 9.34 8.38
N CYS A 124 5.61 9.73 7.13
CA CYS A 124 5.01 8.83 6.15
C CYS A 124 5.94 7.62 5.98
N ASP A 125 5.38 6.41 5.87
CA ASP A 125 6.15 5.20 5.57
C ASP A 125 6.65 5.23 4.11
N ILE A 126 5.84 5.79 3.21
CA ILE A 126 6.19 5.97 1.79
C ILE A 126 5.48 7.20 1.22
N LEU A 127 6.11 7.85 0.24
CA LEU A 127 5.48 8.81 -0.65
C LEU A 127 5.43 8.24 -2.06
N VAL A 128 4.27 8.30 -2.69
CA VAL A 128 4.05 7.89 -4.08
C VAL A 128 3.67 9.11 -4.90
N SER A 129 4.55 9.52 -5.81
CA SER A 129 4.24 10.58 -6.77
C SER A 129 3.73 9.98 -8.08
N VAL A 130 2.62 10.52 -8.58
CA VAL A 130 1.93 10.09 -9.80
C VAL A 130 2.11 11.15 -10.87
N HIS A 131 2.71 10.74 -11.98
CA HIS A 131 2.93 11.56 -13.18
C HIS A 131 2.50 10.79 -14.42
N HIS A 132 2.10 11.53 -15.47
CA HIS A 132 1.79 10.97 -16.77
C HIS A 132 2.66 11.63 -17.84
N ASN A 133 3.44 10.82 -18.53
CA ASN A 133 4.28 11.33 -19.61
C ASN A 133 3.43 11.89 -20.77
N GLY A 134 3.93 12.94 -21.41
CA GLY A 134 3.35 13.52 -22.62
C GLY A 134 4.36 13.58 -23.76
N SER A 135 3.90 13.37 -24.98
CA SER A 135 4.71 13.52 -26.20
C SER A 135 3.88 14.18 -27.30
N SER A 136 4.53 15.03 -28.11
CA SER A 136 3.98 15.58 -29.35
C SER A 136 4.21 14.66 -30.55
N ASP A 137 5.08 13.66 -30.41
CA ASP A 137 5.30 12.65 -31.44
C ASP A 137 4.21 11.57 -31.36
N PRO A 138 3.39 11.39 -32.43
CA PRO A 138 2.31 10.41 -32.44
C PRO A 138 2.80 8.94 -32.34
N THR A 139 4.10 8.69 -32.49
CA THR A 139 4.72 7.37 -32.38
C THR A 139 5.27 7.07 -30.98
N HIS A 140 5.44 8.09 -30.13
CA HIS A 140 5.94 7.96 -28.76
C HIS A 140 4.78 7.78 -27.76
N GLY A 141 4.23 6.56 -27.75
CA GLY A 141 3.73 5.90 -26.55
C GLY A 141 4.57 4.65 -26.34
N ILE A 142 4.70 4.10 -25.13
CA ILE A 142 5.31 2.78 -24.96
C ILE A 142 4.47 1.77 -25.76
N HIS A 143 4.99 1.47 -26.96
CA HIS A 143 4.42 0.73 -28.09
C HIS A 143 3.04 1.21 -28.59
N SER A 144 3.02 1.79 -29.80
CA SER A 144 1.83 2.06 -30.63
C SER A 144 0.80 0.92 -30.61
N PRO A 145 -0.55 1.12 -30.70
CA PRO A 145 -1.38 2.31 -30.90
C PRO A 145 -2.54 2.42 -29.86
N ALA A 146 -2.25 2.22 -28.58
CA ALA A 146 -3.19 2.50 -27.49
C ALA A 146 -2.38 3.04 -26.32
N SER A 147 -2.21 4.36 -26.27
CA SER A 147 -1.52 5.10 -25.21
C SER A 147 -2.11 4.73 -23.84
N ARG A 148 -1.51 3.72 -23.19
CA ARG A 148 -1.82 3.32 -21.83
C ARG A 148 -0.89 4.09 -20.90
N TYR A 149 -1.52 4.89 -20.03
CA TYR A 149 -0.95 5.67 -18.93
C TYR A 149 0.33 5.04 -18.34
N LEU A 150 1.47 5.68 -18.60
CA LEU A 150 2.72 5.34 -17.93
C LEU A 150 2.80 6.16 -16.65
N LEU A 151 2.62 5.46 -15.53
CA LEU A 151 3.04 5.95 -14.22
C LEU A 151 4.58 5.97 -14.23
N GLN A 152 5.20 7.13 -14.40
CA GLN A 152 6.60 7.30 -14.08
C GLN A 152 6.72 7.14 -12.55
N ARG A 153 7.06 5.93 -12.07
CA ARG A 153 7.25 5.67 -10.65
C ARG A 153 8.63 6.19 -10.23
N GLU A 154 8.72 7.44 -9.81
CA GLU A 154 9.85 7.90 -9.01
C GLU A 154 9.56 7.59 -7.54
N PHE A 155 10.06 6.45 -7.06
CA PHE A 155 10.11 6.14 -5.64
C PHE A 155 11.38 6.73 -5.02
N GLU A 156 11.30 7.95 -4.52
CA GLU A 156 12.29 8.45 -3.56
C GLU A 156 11.86 8.02 -2.17
N GLY A 157 12.38 6.87 -1.73
CA GLY A 157 12.22 6.41 -0.36
C GLY A 157 12.84 7.43 0.59
N ILE A 158 12.00 8.08 1.41
CA ILE A 158 12.46 8.67 2.65
C ILE A 158 12.94 7.49 3.50
N GLN A 159 14.26 7.45 3.75
CA GLN A 159 15.01 6.35 4.36
C GLN A 159 14.22 5.54 5.41
N GLY A 160 14.01 4.25 5.11
CA GLY A 160 13.50 3.25 6.04
C GLY A 160 12.73 2.12 5.34
N SER A 161 13.44 1.05 4.95
CA SER A 161 12.95 -0.25 4.46
C SER A 161 12.67 -0.43 2.95
N VAL A 162 13.52 -1.29 2.36
CA VAL A 162 13.43 -2.11 1.13
C VAL A 162 13.13 -1.41 -0.20
N GLY A 163 14.15 -1.39 -1.06
CA GLY A 163 14.13 -0.74 -2.36
C GLY A 163 13.59 -1.58 -3.53
N LEU A 164 13.33 -0.85 -4.61
CA LEU A 164 13.58 -1.25 -5.99
C LEU A 164 13.70 0.05 -6.82
N VAL A 165 14.92 0.40 -7.24
CA VAL A 165 15.17 1.53 -8.14
C VAL A 165 15.15 0.98 -9.56
N TYR A 166 14.15 1.36 -10.35
CA TYR A 166 14.18 1.16 -11.80
C TYR A 166 14.38 2.50 -12.49
N ARG A 167 15.55 2.66 -13.12
CA ARG A 167 15.88 3.77 -14.00
C ARG A 167 15.85 3.23 -15.42
N GLU A 168 14.83 3.58 -16.19
CA GLU A 168 14.92 3.46 -17.63
C GLU A 168 15.63 4.69 -18.19
N SER A 169 16.83 4.46 -18.70
CA SER A 169 17.64 5.45 -19.38
C SER A 169 17.05 5.79 -20.74
N GLY A 170 16.89 7.08 -21.02
CA GLY A 170 16.92 7.61 -22.39
C GLY A 170 15.77 8.53 -22.75
N ASN A 171 15.93 9.83 -22.49
CA ASN A 171 15.93 10.84 -23.56
C ASN A 171 16.44 12.16 -22.96
N THR A 172 17.58 12.63 -23.43
CA THR A 172 18.14 13.94 -23.10
C THR A 172 17.18 15.03 -23.57
N ARG A 173 16.73 15.89 -22.65
CA ARG A 173 16.15 17.18 -23.03
C ARG A 173 17.25 17.97 -23.75
N GLY A 174 17.05 18.22 -25.04
CA GLY A 174 17.72 19.32 -25.72
C GLY A 174 17.07 20.61 -25.24
N GLU A 175 17.82 21.35 -24.41
CA GLU A 175 17.83 22.81 -24.49
C GLU A 175 18.80 23.23 -25.60
#